data_AF-A0A3D5NNK5-F1
#
_entry.id   AF-A0A3D5NNK5-F1
#
_cell.length_a   1.000
_cell.length_b   1.000
_cell.length_c   1.000
_cell.angle_alpha   90.00
_cell.angle_beta   90.00
_cell.angle_gamma   90.00
#
_symmetry.space_group_name_H-M   'P 1'
#
loop_
_entity.id
_entity.type
_entity.pdbx_description
1 polymer ?
#
loop_
_entity_poly.entity_id
_entity_poly.type
_entity_poly.pdbx_seq_one_letter_code
_entity_poly.pdbx_strand_id
1 'polypeptide(L)'
;EDTKMKEWAYIQSFDYPFLREIRSQDSEIRLGQIMYAAFGRLESLDVDFYTVQINMLTPSLIRRAHDSGRAVFVWVVKDEEQLKTVLQYDIEGIITSDAYMVRQMLRTLTEEESEEAASESQAPDS
;
A
#
# COMPACT_ATOMS: atom_id res chain seq x y z
N GLU A 1 -27.56 -12.32 -10.94
CA GLU A 1 -27.73 -11.20 -9.99
C GLU A 1 -26.42 -10.43 -9.94
N ASP A 2 -26.44 -9.12 -10.17
CA ASP A 2 -25.25 -8.29 -10.00
C ASP A 2 -24.94 -8.15 -8.52
N THR A 3 -23.75 -8.57 -8.11
CA THR A 3 -23.34 -8.70 -6.70
C THR A 3 -23.10 -7.36 -5.97
N LYS A 4 -23.28 -6.20 -6.62
CA LYS A 4 -23.04 -4.85 -6.05
C LYS A 4 -21.70 -4.71 -5.31
N MET A 5 -20.66 -5.43 -5.73
CA MET A 5 -19.34 -5.43 -5.06
C MET A 5 -18.35 -4.42 -5.65
N LYS A 6 -18.73 -3.72 -6.72
CA LYS A 6 -17.79 -2.91 -7.52
C LYS A 6 -16.98 -1.92 -6.69
N GLU A 7 -17.62 -1.20 -5.77
CA GLU A 7 -16.97 -0.21 -4.92
C GLU A 7 -15.96 -0.82 -3.93
N TRP A 8 -16.10 -2.11 -3.62
CA TRP A 8 -15.30 -2.88 -2.67
C TRP A 8 -14.24 -3.74 -3.35
N ALA A 9 -14.22 -3.78 -4.68
CA ALA A 9 -13.35 -4.63 -5.46
C ALA A 9 -12.13 -3.84 -5.97
N TYR A 10 -10.98 -4.48 -5.84
CA TYR A 10 -9.72 -4.03 -6.41
C TYR A 10 -9.24 -5.16 -7.32
N ILE A 11 -8.88 -4.85 -8.56
CA ILE A 11 -8.29 -5.81 -9.49
C ILE A 11 -6.82 -5.45 -9.67
N GLN A 12 -5.94 -6.43 -9.56
CA GLN A 12 -4.52 -6.24 -9.80
C GLN A 12 -3.95 -7.35 -10.66
N SER A 13 -2.98 -7.03 -11.50
CA SER A 13 -2.36 -7.97 -12.44
C SER A 13 -0.91 -7.61 -12.75
N PHE A 14 -0.13 -8.61 -13.16
CA PHE A 14 1.16 -8.38 -13.81
C PHE A 14 1.01 -7.94 -15.28
N ASP A 15 -0.12 -8.28 -15.90
CA ASP A 15 -0.40 -8.01 -17.32
C ASP A 15 -1.09 -6.64 -17.47
N TYR A 16 -0.34 -5.62 -17.87
CA TYR A 16 -0.88 -4.27 -18.10
C TYR A 16 -1.90 -4.21 -19.25
N PRO A 17 -1.69 -4.85 -20.43
CA PRO A 17 -2.73 -5.00 -21.44
C PRO A 17 -4.08 -5.51 -20.88
N PHE A 18 -4.07 -6.50 -19.99
CA PHE A 18 -5.29 -6.97 -19.31
C PHE A 18 -5.97 -5.87 -18.47
N LEU A 19 -5.20 -5.09 -17.71
CA LEU A 19 -5.75 -3.97 -16.94
C LEU A 19 -6.36 -2.90 -17.85
N ARG A 20 -5.74 -2.61 -19.01
CA ARG A 20 -6.31 -1.66 -19.98
C ARG A 20 -7.63 -2.14 -20.56
N GLU A 21 -7.76 -3.44 -20.81
CA GLU A 21 -9.01 -4.03 -21.28
C GLU A 21 -10.12 -3.79 -20.24
N ILE A 22 -9.86 -4.06 -18.95
CA ILE A 22 -10.81 -3.77 -17.88
C ILE A 22 -11.15 -2.27 -17.82
N ARG A 23 -10.13 -1.39 -17.86
CA ARG A 23 -10.35 0.07 -17.83
C ARG A 23 -11.25 0.54 -18.96
N SER A 24 -11.15 -0.07 -20.15
CA SER A 24 -11.98 0.28 -21.30
C SER A 24 -13.45 -0.13 -21.15
N GLN A 25 -13.71 -1.13 -20.31
CA GLN A 25 -15.05 -1.65 -20.05
C GLN A 25 -15.71 -0.94 -18.86
N ASP A 26 -14.97 -0.68 -17.79
CA ASP A 26 -15.47 0.05 -16.62
C ASP A 26 -14.34 0.84 -15.96
N SER A 27 -14.42 2.17 -16.04
CA SER A 27 -13.42 3.07 -15.47
C SER A 27 -13.54 3.26 -13.97
N GLU A 28 -14.63 2.84 -13.33
CA GLU A 28 -14.83 2.96 -11.87
C GLU A 28 -14.13 1.85 -11.10
N ILE A 29 -13.72 0.75 -11.77
CA ILE A 29 -12.98 -0.34 -11.12
C ILE A 29 -11.58 0.16 -10.74
N ARG A 30 -11.19 -0.08 -9.48
CA ARG A 30 -9.84 0.23 -9.00
C ARG A 30 -8.83 -0.80 -9.51
N LEU A 31 -7.84 -0.34 -10.26
CA LEU A 31 -6.85 -1.19 -10.93
C LEU A 31 -5.45 -1.02 -10.35
N GLY A 32 -4.74 -2.13 -10.16
CA GLY A 32 -3.39 -2.16 -9.62
C GLY A 32 -2.40 -2.87 -10.52
N GLN A 33 -1.28 -2.22 -10.84
CA GLN A 33 -0.18 -2.92 -11.52
C GLN A 33 0.70 -3.63 -10.49
N ILE A 34 0.83 -4.96 -10.62
CA ILE A 34 1.81 -5.72 -9.84
C ILE A 34 3.17 -5.58 -10.51
N MET A 35 4.18 -5.20 -9.73
CA MET A 35 5.54 -4.95 -10.19
C MET A 35 6.55 -5.78 -9.40
N TYR A 36 7.53 -6.31 -10.12
CA TYR A 36 8.71 -7.00 -9.58
C TYR A 36 10.01 -6.24 -9.86
N ALA A 37 9.93 -5.15 -10.60
CA ALA A 37 11.01 -4.20 -10.84
C ALA A 37 10.43 -2.87 -11.34
N ALA A 38 11.12 -1.78 -11.04
CA ALA A 38 10.75 -0.45 -11.54
C ALA A 38 11.31 -0.30 -12.96
N PHE A 39 10.47 -0.52 -13.98
CA PHE A 39 10.83 -0.32 -15.38
C PHE A 39 10.06 0.87 -15.97
N GLY A 40 10.80 1.79 -16.59
CA GLY A 40 10.23 2.92 -17.31
C GLY A 40 9.63 4.01 -16.40
N ARG A 41 8.73 4.81 -16.98
CA ARG A 41 7.98 5.87 -16.28
C ARG A 41 6.70 5.27 -15.71
N LEU A 42 6.70 4.97 -14.41
CA LEU A 42 5.54 4.37 -13.73
C LEU A 42 4.28 5.23 -13.89
N GLU A 43 4.47 6.55 -13.91
CA GLU A 43 3.44 7.57 -14.03
C GLU A 43 2.67 7.49 -15.37
N SER A 44 3.18 6.75 -16.35
CA SER A 44 2.49 6.49 -17.62
C SER A 44 1.45 5.38 -17.55
N LEU A 45 1.38 4.63 -16.45
CA LEU A 45 0.40 3.57 -16.27
C LEU A 45 -0.94 4.15 -15.82
N ASP A 46 -1.99 3.81 -16.56
CA ASP A 46 -3.37 4.15 -16.20
C ASP A 46 -3.96 3.15 -15.17
N VAL A 47 -3.43 3.20 -13.94
CA VAL A 47 -3.79 2.32 -12.82
C VAL A 47 -3.89 3.12 -11.54
N ASP A 48 -4.80 2.79 -10.62
CA ASP A 48 -5.06 3.57 -9.41
C ASP A 48 -4.04 3.32 -8.29
N PHE A 49 -3.34 2.19 -8.34
CA PHE A 49 -2.32 1.83 -7.36
C PHE A 49 -1.23 0.93 -7.95
N TYR A 50 -0.13 0.82 -7.20
CA TYR A 50 0.97 -0.09 -7.48
C TYR A 50 1.06 -1.16 -6.39
N THR A 51 1.31 -2.40 -6.78
CA THR A 51 1.64 -3.48 -5.86
C THR A 51 3.12 -3.85 -6.05
N VAL A 52 3.98 -3.50 -5.09
CA VAL A 52 5.46 -3.59 -5.22
C VAL A 52 6.08 -4.56 -4.23
N GLN A 53 7.23 -5.12 -4.60
CA GLN A 53 8.02 -5.92 -3.67
C GLN A 53 8.72 -5.04 -2.62
N ILE A 54 8.96 -5.59 -1.44
CA ILE A 54 9.62 -4.88 -0.33
C ILE A 54 10.97 -4.28 -0.74
N ASN A 55 11.74 -4.98 -1.58
CA ASN A 55 13.04 -4.53 -2.08
C ASN A 55 12.95 -3.34 -3.06
N MET A 56 11.76 -2.99 -3.54
CA MET A 56 11.53 -1.82 -4.40
C MET A 56 11.20 -0.57 -3.57
N LEU A 57 10.87 -0.72 -2.28
CA LEU A 57 10.50 0.40 -1.44
C LEU A 57 11.69 1.36 -1.30
N THR A 58 11.44 2.60 -1.71
CA THR A 58 12.34 3.73 -1.50
C THR A 58 11.49 4.97 -1.27
N PRO A 59 11.97 5.96 -0.51
CA PRO A 59 11.21 7.21 -0.31
C PRO A 59 10.86 7.90 -1.64
N SER A 60 11.74 7.76 -2.63
CA SER A 60 11.55 8.31 -3.97
C SER A 60 10.43 7.61 -4.75
N LEU A 61 10.28 6.29 -4.63
CA LEU A 61 9.19 5.54 -5.26
C LEU A 61 7.85 5.91 -4.65
N ILE A 62 7.76 5.91 -3.31
CA ILE A 62 6.54 6.29 -2.58
C ILE A 62 6.10 7.70 -2.97
N ARG A 63 7.03 8.66 -2.89
CA ARG A 63 6.74 10.04 -3.26
C ARG A 63 6.22 10.18 -4.70
N ARG A 64 6.88 9.56 -5.69
CA ARG A 64 6.43 9.65 -7.09
C ARG A 64 5.06 9.02 -7.32
N ALA A 65 4.78 7.92 -6.62
CA ALA A 65 3.46 7.30 -6.67
C ALA A 65 2.38 8.27 -6.14
N HIS A 66 2.60 8.84 -4.97
CA HIS A 66 1.65 9.76 -4.34
C HIS A 66 1.52 11.08 -5.13
N ASP A 67 2.62 11.63 -5.65
CA ASP A 67 2.62 12.81 -6.53
C ASP A 67 1.81 12.55 -7.82
N SER A 68 1.66 11.29 -8.23
CA SER A 68 0.84 10.86 -9.37
C SER A 68 -0.57 10.40 -8.96
N GLY A 69 -0.96 10.58 -7.70
CA GLY A 69 -2.25 10.17 -7.16
C GLY A 69 -2.44 8.65 -7.10
N ARG A 70 -1.35 7.88 -6.99
CA ARG A 70 -1.37 6.41 -6.97
C ARG A 70 -1.00 5.89 -5.58
N ALA A 71 -1.82 5.00 -5.04
CA ALA A 71 -1.51 4.29 -3.80
C ALA A 71 -0.41 3.22 -4.02
N VAL A 72 0.24 2.80 -2.95
CA VAL A 72 1.27 1.76 -2.90
C VAL A 72 0.88 0.65 -1.93
N PHE A 73 0.78 -0.55 -2.47
CA PHE A 73 0.60 -1.80 -1.74
C PHE A 73 1.90 -2.60 -1.80
N VAL A 74 2.19 -3.37 -0.74
CA VAL A 74 3.43 -4.15 -0.66
C VAL A 74 3.13 -5.65 -0.63
N TRP A 75 3.85 -6.42 -1.45
CA TRP A 75 3.69 -7.88 -1.56
C TRP A 75 5.06 -8.62 -1.55
N VAL A 76 5.22 -9.79 -0.94
CA VAL A 76 4.46 -10.35 0.18
C VAL A 76 5.32 -10.19 1.43
N VAL A 77 4.75 -9.63 2.49
CA VAL A 77 5.40 -9.48 3.80
C VAL A 77 5.20 -10.76 4.60
N LYS A 78 6.29 -11.41 5.02
CA LYS A 78 6.26 -12.77 5.59
C LYS A 78 6.58 -12.84 7.07
N ASP A 79 7.28 -11.84 7.60
CA ASP A 79 7.76 -11.84 8.98
C ASP A 79 7.78 -10.42 9.56
N GLU A 80 8.04 -10.34 10.86
CA GLU A 80 8.04 -9.09 11.62
C GLU A 80 9.17 -8.13 11.20
N GLU A 81 10.31 -8.64 10.75
CA GLU A 81 11.44 -7.79 10.33
C GLU A 81 11.11 -7.06 9.03
N GLN A 82 10.53 -7.78 8.08
CA GLN A 82 9.98 -7.22 6.86
C GLN A 82 8.86 -6.23 7.16
N LEU A 83 7.94 -6.59 8.06
CA LEU A 83 6.85 -5.70 8.43
C LEU A 83 7.36 -4.38 9.03
N LYS A 84 8.30 -4.44 9.98
CA LYS A 84 8.95 -3.24 10.54
C LYS A 84 9.56 -2.35 9.47
N THR A 85 10.20 -2.95 8.47
CA THR A 85 10.77 -2.21 7.34
C THR A 85 9.67 -1.55 6.50
N VAL A 86 8.59 -2.28 6.19
CA VAL A 86 7.48 -1.77 5.38
C VAL A 86 6.74 -0.63 6.07
N LEU A 87 6.54 -0.71 7.38
CA LEU A 87 5.84 0.31 8.17
C LEU A 87 6.62 1.64 8.31
N GLN A 88 7.88 1.69 7.88
CA GLN A 88 8.63 2.95 7.76
C GLN A 88 8.20 3.79 6.54
N TYR A 89 7.39 3.23 5.65
CA TYR A 89 6.91 3.89 4.44
C TYR A 89 5.42 4.20 4.56
N ASP A 90 5.03 5.35 4.01
CA ASP A 90 3.63 5.71 3.81
C ASP A 90 3.04 4.83 2.70
N ILE A 91 2.31 3.78 3.09
CA ILE A 91 1.74 2.76 2.20
C ILE A 91 0.28 2.46 2.57
N GLU A 92 -0.55 2.15 1.58
CA GLU A 92 -1.98 1.91 1.78
C GLU A 92 -2.34 0.47 2.13
N GLY A 93 -1.46 -0.50 1.86
CA GLY A 93 -1.80 -1.89 2.12
C GLY A 93 -0.64 -2.88 2.09
N ILE A 94 -0.82 -3.96 2.85
CA ILE A 94 0.14 -5.06 2.96
C ILE A 94 -0.56 -6.34 2.52
N ILE A 95 0.05 -7.05 1.57
CA ILE A 95 -0.34 -8.40 1.18
C ILE A 95 0.53 -9.37 1.97
N THR A 96 -0.10 -10.20 2.81
CA THR A 96 0.57 -11.15 3.70
C THR A 96 -0.23 -12.44 3.83
N SER A 97 0.46 -13.54 4.14
CA SER A 97 -0.17 -14.78 4.60
C SER A 97 -0.52 -14.76 6.10
N ASP A 98 0.00 -13.79 6.86
CA ASP A 98 -0.22 -13.66 8.30
C ASP A 98 -0.78 -12.28 8.67
N ALA A 99 -2.08 -12.12 8.48
CA ALA A 99 -2.79 -10.91 8.87
C ALA A 99 -2.86 -10.71 10.40
N TYR A 100 -2.65 -11.76 11.19
CA TYR A 100 -2.65 -11.64 12.65
C TYR A 100 -1.38 -10.93 13.13
N MET A 101 -0.22 -11.34 12.63
CA MET A 101 1.06 -10.70 12.91
C MET A 101 1.05 -9.21 12.57
N VAL A 102 0.52 -8.84 11.39
CA VAL A 102 0.36 -7.43 11.00
C VAL A 102 -0.51 -6.66 12.00
N ARG A 103 -1.66 -7.22 12.38
CA ARG A 103 -2.57 -6.56 13.32
C ARG A 103 -2.01 -6.44 14.74
N GLN A 104 -1.22 -7.41 15.20
CA GLN A 104 -0.57 -7.31 16.51
C GLN A 104 0.46 -6.19 16.52
N MET A 105 1.33 -6.13 15.52
CA MET A 105 2.35 -5.09 15.44
C MET A 105 1.76 -3.68 15.34
N LEU A 106 0.74 -3.49 14.50
CA LEU A 106 0.06 -2.19 14.38
C LEU A 106 -0.57 -1.75 15.70
N ARG A 107 -1.16 -2.67 16.48
CA ARG A 107 -1.72 -2.36 17.80
C ARG A 107 -0.64 -1.87 18.75
N THR A 108 0.48 -2.60 18.83
CA THR A 108 1.60 -2.23 19.70
C THR A 108 2.13 -0.83 19.38
N LEU A 109 2.33 -0.51 18.10
CA LEU A 109 2.79 0.82 17.66
C LEU A 109 1.80 1.93 18.05
N THR A 110 0.49 1.72 17.85
CA THR A 110 -0.51 2.72 18.23
C THR A 110 -0.62 2.94 19.74
N GLU A 111 -0.39 1.89 20.53
CA GLU A 111 -0.36 1.98 22.00
C GLU A 111 0.87 2.77 22.46
N GLU A 112 2.06 2.48 21.91
CA GLU A 112 3.31 3.22 22.18
C GLU A 112 3.19 4.70 21.83
N GLU A 113 2.67 5.05 20.63
CA GLU A 113 2.45 6.45 20.21
C GLU A 113 1.48 7.20 21.15
N SER A 114 0.45 6.50 21.64
CA SER A 114 -0.54 7.08 22.56
C SER A 114 0.05 7.37 23.95
N GLU A 115 0.93 6.49 24.43
CA GLU A 115 1.64 6.65 25.70
C GLU A 115 2.68 7.79 25.63
N GLU A 116 3.45 7.87 24.54
CA GLU A 116 4.41 8.96 24.30
C GLU A 116 3.71 10.32 24.26
N ALA A 117 2.63 10.45 23.48
CA ALA A 117 1.87 11.69 23.39
C ALA A 117 1.25 12.13 24.73
N ALA A 118 0.80 11.16 25.56
CA ALA A 118 0.29 11.44 26.90
C ALA A 118 1.40 11.92 27.85
N SER A 119 2.63 11.42 27.68
CA SER A 119 3.79 11.85 28.48
C SER A 119 4.28 13.26 28.11
N GLU A 120 4.26 13.62 26.83
CA GLU A 120 4.71 14.92 26.32
C GLU A 120 3.71 16.05 26.68
N SER A 121 2.41 15.74 26.70
CA SER A 121 1.34 16.65 27.15
C SER A 121 1.40 16.98 28.66
N GLN A 122 2.04 16.12 29.46
CA GLN A 122 2.24 16.32 30.90
C GLN A 122 3.60 16.95 31.24
N ALA A 123 4.45 17.23 30.25
CA ALA A 123 5.70 17.93 30.48
C ALA A 123 5.43 19.39 30.89
N PRO A 124 5.98 19.87 32.02
CA PRO A 124 5.78 21.25 32.44
C PRO A 124 6.39 22.22 31.42
N ASP A 125 5.58 23.16 30.96
CA ASP A 125 5.98 24.30 30.12
C ASP A 125 7.17 25.00 30.81
N SER A 126 8.35 24.95 30.19
CA SER A 126 9.59 25.50 30.74
C SER A 126 9.84 26.90 30.24
#